data_AF-A0A2V1KAG6-F1
#
_entry.id   AF-A0A2V1KAG6-F1
#
_cell.length_a   1.000
_cell.length_b   1.000
_cell.length_c   1.000
_cell.angle_alpha   90.00
_cell.angle_beta   90.00
_cell.angle_gamma   90.00
#
_symmetry.space_group_name_H-M   'P 1'
#
loop_
_entity.id
_entity.type
_entity.pdbx_description
1 polymer ?
#
loop_
_entity_poly.entity_id
_entity_poly.type
_entity_poly.pdbx_seq_one_letter_code
_entity_poly.pdbx_strand_id
1 'polypeptide(L)'
;MEPHLRVQRLAQSAIILALGAVVMGAVGILTSWFGDAASSHVALILVIPGGVMVLVAAYMLWLALRTEPDNWRGAYKRSVIGLETGALIGFFATIITAVMVRSDVPTPQVLLIALVGIQGPFAMFLLTRQMSRALR
;
A
#
# COMPACT_ATOMS: atom_id res chain seq x y z
N MET A 1 8.56 6.09 -25.77
CA MET A 1 7.26 5.65 -25.24
C MET A 1 6.28 6.77 -25.40
N GLU A 2 5.25 6.52 -26.19
CA GLU A 2 4.18 7.47 -26.46
C GLU A 2 3.42 7.81 -25.15
N PRO A 3 2.94 9.05 -25.02
CA PRO A 3 2.33 9.57 -23.80
C PRO A 3 1.15 8.71 -23.28
N HIS A 4 0.36 8.12 -24.19
CA HIS A 4 -0.75 7.24 -23.83
C HIS A 4 -0.29 5.95 -23.12
N LEU A 5 0.86 5.37 -23.50
CA LEU A 5 1.43 4.19 -22.85
C LEU A 5 1.86 4.49 -21.41
N ARG A 6 2.29 5.73 -21.12
CA ARG A 6 2.69 6.13 -19.77
C ARG A 6 1.49 6.26 -18.83
N VAL A 7 0.37 6.79 -19.33
CA VAL A 7 -0.89 6.87 -18.57
C VAL A 7 -1.47 5.48 -18.34
N GLN A 8 -1.42 4.59 -19.33
CA GLN A 8 -1.83 3.19 -19.16
C GLN A 8 -1.00 2.46 -18.10
N ARG A 9 0.32 2.64 -18.08
CA ARG A 9 1.19 2.08 -17.04
C ARG A 9 0.89 2.61 -15.64
N LEU A 10 0.46 3.87 -15.54
CA LEU A 10 0.03 4.45 -14.27
C LEU A 10 -1.24 3.75 -13.76
N ALA A 11 -2.24 3.55 -14.63
CA ALA A 11 -3.45 2.81 -14.31
C ALA A 11 -3.15 1.35 -13.93
N GLN A 12 -2.26 0.67 -14.67
CA GLN A 12 -1.82 -0.68 -14.34
C GLN A 12 -1.14 -0.75 -12.97
N SER A 13 -0.28 0.22 -12.64
CA SER A 13 0.39 0.29 -11.34
C SER A 13 -0.63 0.46 -10.21
N ALA A 14 -1.66 1.29 -10.42
CA ALA A 14 -2.76 1.46 -9.47
C ALA A 14 -3.55 0.15 -9.26
N ILE A 15 -3.88 -0.57 -10.34
CA ILE A 15 -4.59 -1.84 -10.27
C ILE A 15 -3.77 -2.90 -9.51
N ILE A 16 -2.47 -3.02 -9.80
CA ILE A 16 -1.58 -3.95 -9.11
C ILE A 16 -1.50 -3.61 -7.61
N LEU A 17 -1.42 -2.32 -7.27
CA LEU A 17 -1.40 -1.87 -5.88
C LEU A 17 -2.72 -2.21 -5.15
N ALA A 18 -3.87 -2.01 -5.81
CA ALA A 18 -5.18 -2.38 -5.28
C ALA A 18 -5.31 -3.89 -5.08
N LEU A 19 -4.84 -4.71 -6.03
CA LEU A 19 -4.82 -6.17 -5.88
C LEU A 19 -3.97 -6.61 -4.70
N GLY A 20 -2.78 -6.03 -4.52
CA GLY A 20 -1.93 -6.28 -3.35
C GLY A 20 -2.65 -5.95 -2.04
N ALA A 21 -3.38 -4.84 -2.00
CA ALA A 21 -4.16 -4.44 -0.84
C ALA A 21 -5.32 -5.40 -0.53
N VAL A 22 -6.03 -5.88 -1.56
CA VAL A 22 -7.10 -6.89 -1.41
C VAL A 22 -6.53 -8.20 -0.85
N VAL A 23 -5.37 -8.65 -1.33
CA VAL A 23 -4.71 -9.85 -0.79
C VAL A 23 -4.33 -9.65 0.67
N MET A 24 -3.74 -8.51 1.04
CA MET A 24 -3.45 -8.19 2.45
C MET A 24 -4.72 -8.16 3.32
N GLY A 25 -5.81 -7.57 2.82
CA GLY A 25 -7.09 -7.54 3.50
C GLY A 25 -7.69 -8.94 3.68
N ALA A 26 -7.64 -9.78 2.66
CA ALA A 26 -8.10 -11.16 2.72
C ALA A 26 -7.30 -11.98 3.76
N VAL A 27 -5.97 -11.81 3.82
CA VAL A 27 -5.13 -12.44 4.85
C VAL A 27 -5.50 -11.92 6.25
N GLY A 28 -5.78 -10.62 6.40
CA GLY A 28 -6.27 -10.04 7.65
C GLY A 28 -7.61 -10.63 8.11
N ILE A 29 -8.56 -10.79 7.19
CA ILE A 29 -9.87 -11.40 7.48
C ILE A 29 -9.71 -12.88 7.84
N LEU A 30 -8.94 -13.65 7.06
CA LEU A 30 -8.69 -15.06 7.35
C LEU A 30 -8.05 -15.24 8.72
N THR A 31 -7.03 -14.44 9.05
CA THR A 31 -6.39 -14.50 10.38
C THR A 31 -7.36 -14.14 11.51
N SER A 32 -8.30 -13.22 11.30
CA SER A 32 -9.35 -12.89 12.27
C SER A 32 -10.38 -14.00 12.52
N TRP A 33 -10.61 -14.87 11.54
CA TRP A 33 -11.56 -15.98 11.64
C TRP A 33 -10.98 -17.21 12.34
N PHE A 34 -9.65 -17.34 12.40
CA PHE A 34 -8.97 -18.54 12.89
C PHE A 34 -8.46 -18.47 14.35
N GLY A 35 -8.68 -17.39 15.11
CA GLY A 35 -8.11 -17.34 16.47
C GLY A 35 -8.83 -16.50 17.52
N ASP A 36 -8.48 -16.76 18.78
CA ASP A 36 -8.80 -16.00 19.99
C ASP A 36 -8.58 -14.48 19.88
N ALA A 37 -8.94 -13.69 20.89
CA ALA A 37 -8.82 -12.23 20.92
C ALA A 37 -7.48 -11.66 20.38
N ALA A 38 -6.37 -12.37 20.57
CA ALA A 38 -5.06 -12.08 19.97
C ALA A 38 -5.09 -11.95 18.43
N SER A 39 -5.87 -12.76 17.72
CA SER A 39 -6.00 -12.80 16.25
C SER A 39 -6.70 -11.55 15.68
N SER A 40 -7.62 -10.95 16.43
CA SER A 40 -8.33 -9.74 16.03
C SER A 40 -7.38 -8.54 15.94
N HIS A 41 -6.36 -8.53 16.80
CA HIS A 41 -5.32 -7.51 16.85
C HIS A 41 -4.29 -7.69 15.71
N VAL A 42 -4.04 -8.95 15.30
CA VAL A 42 -3.27 -9.29 14.10
C VAL A 42 -3.93 -8.77 12.82
N ALA A 43 -5.27 -8.88 12.73
CA ALA A 43 -6.01 -8.39 11.57
C ALA A 43 -5.87 -6.86 11.39
N LEU A 44 -5.83 -6.09 12.48
CA LEU A 44 -5.64 -4.63 12.42
C LEU A 44 -4.29 -4.23 11.82
N ILE A 45 -3.21 -4.98 12.10
CA ILE A 45 -1.86 -4.72 11.55
C ILE A 45 -1.84 -4.86 10.03
N LEU A 46 -2.73 -5.68 9.46
CA LEU A 46 -2.81 -5.94 8.02
C LEU A 46 -3.83 -5.04 7.31
N VAL A 47 -4.95 -4.75 7.98
CA VAL A 47 -6.04 -3.94 7.41
C VAL A 47 -5.62 -2.48 7.27
N ILE A 48 -4.89 -1.90 8.23
CA ILE A 48 -4.52 -0.47 8.18
C ILE A 48 -3.57 -0.17 7.00
N PRO A 49 -2.42 -0.87 6.83
CA PRO A 49 -1.55 -0.65 5.67
C PRO A 49 -2.24 -0.99 4.35
N GLY A 50 -3.08 -2.03 4.32
CA GLY A 50 -3.90 -2.37 3.16
C GLY A 50 -4.87 -1.25 2.78
N GLY A 51 -5.57 -0.67 3.76
CA GLY A 51 -6.48 0.46 3.53
C GLY A 51 -5.77 1.69 2.95
N VAL A 52 -4.57 2.00 3.44
CA VAL A 52 -3.74 3.08 2.88
C VAL A 52 -3.37 2.78 1.43
N MET A 53 -2.97 1.55 1.11
CA MET A 53 -2.69 1.15 -0.28
C MET A 53 -3.91 1.29 -1.19
N VAL A 54 -5.12 0.93 -0.73
CA VAL A 54 -6.36 1.11 -1.50
C VAL A 54 -6.60 2.59 -1.81
N LEU A 55 -6.44 3.47 -0.81
CA LEU A 55 -6.63 4.91 -1.00
C LEU A 55 -5.64 5.49 -2.02
N VAL A 56 -4.36 5.09 -1.92
CA VAL A 56 -3.32 5.53 -2.85
C VAL A 56 -3.59 4.97 -4.26
N ALA A 57 -3.98 3.70 -4.37
CA ALA A 57 -4.35 3.08 -5.65
C ALA A 57 -5.54 3.80 -6.30
N ALA A 58 -6.60 4.08 -5.53
CA ALA A 58 -7.76 4.82 -6.01
C ALA A 58 -7.38 6.24 -6.48
N TYR A 59 -6.52 6.93 -5.74
CA TYR A 59 -6.00 8.24 -6.12
C TYR A 59 -5.20 8.20 -7.44
N MET A 60 -4.30 7.22 -7.58
CA MET A 60 -3.51 7.04 -8.80
C MET A 60 -4.38 6.69 -10.01
N LEU A 61 -5.39 5.84 -9.82
CA LEU A 61 -6.34 5.50 -10.88
C LEU A 61 -7.17 6.72 -11.28
N TRP A 62 -7.65 7.50 -10.31
CA TRP A 62 -8.35 8.75 -10.56
C TRP A 62 -7.50 9.74 -11.35
N LEU A 63 -6.21 9.88 -11.01
CA LEU A 63 -5.27 10.68 -11.78
C LEU A 63 -5.09 10.13 -13.20
N ALA A 64 -4.91 8.83 -13.37
CA ALA A 64 -4.74 8.21 -14.68
C ALA A 64 -5.95 8.43 -15.60
N LEU A 65 -7.17 8.36 -15.07
CA LEU A 65 -8.39 8.54 -15.84
C LEU A 65 -8.65 10.00 -16.25
N ARG A 66 -8.16 10.98 -15.47
CA ARG A 66 -8.37 12.41 -15.73
C ARG A 66 -7.21 13.11 -16.42
N THR A 67 -6.09 12.43 -16.61
CA THR A 67 -4.89 13.05 -17.19
C THR A 67 -4.89 12.90 -18.69
N GLU A 68 -4.87 14.03 -19.40
CA GLU A 68 -4.57 14.04 -20.82
C GLU A 68 -3.19 13.44 -21.09
N PRO A 69 -3.01 12.67 -22.18
CA PRO A 69 -1.75 11.97 -22.47
C PRO A 69 -0.52 12.88 -22.40
N ASP A 70 -0.63 14.12 -22.88
CA ASP A 70 0.47 15.07 -22.94
C ASP A 70 0.92 15.59 -21.57
N ASN A 71 0.04 15.50 -20.55
CA ASN A 71 0.33 15.92 -19.18
C ASN A 71 0.71 14.75 -18.24
N TRP A 72 1.19 13.63 -18.79
CA TRP A 72 1.58 12.44 -18.02
C TRP A 72 2.60 12.74 -16.91
N ARG A 73 3.51 13.72 -17.11
CA ARG A 73 4.51 14.13 -16.10
C ARG A 73 3.86 14.65 -14.83
N GLY A 74 2.78 15.43 -14.95
CA GLY A 74 2.05 15.97 -13.81
C GLY A 74 1.40 14.87 -12.97
N ALA A 75 0.77 13.89 -13.63
CA ALA A 75 0.18 12.74 -12.96
C ALA A 75 1.21 11.87 -12.25
N TYR A 76 2.37 11.63 -12.86
CA TYR A 76 3.45 10.87 -12.24
C TYR A 76 3.99 11.59 -11.00
N LYS A 77 4.23 12.91 -11.06
CA LYS A 77 4.68 13.69 -9.89
C LYS A 77 3.68 13.62 -8.73
N ARG A 78 2.39 13.79 -9.01
CA ARG A 78 1.33 13.69 -7.98
C ARG A 78 1.22 12.28 -7.40
N SER A 79 1.36 11.26 -8.25
CA SER A 79 1.33 9.86 -7.82
C SER A 79 2.53 9.50 -6.94
N VAL A 80 3.73 10.01 -7.26
CA VAL A 80 4.93 9.88 -6.42
C VAL A 80 4.68 10.46 -5.03
N ILE A 81 4.14 11.68 -4.93
CA ILE A 81 3.83 12.30 -3.62
C ILE A 81 2.80 11.45 -2.85
N GLY A 82 1.76 10.96 -3.53
CA GLY A 82 0.75 10.10 -2.92
C GLY A 82 1.32 8.77 -2.40
N LEU A 83 2.19 8.13 -3.19
CA LEU A 83 2.88 6.90 -2.82
C LEU A 83 3.87 7.11 -1.66
N GLU A 84 4.63 8.21 -1.64
CA GLU A 84 5.55 8.53 -0.52
C GLU A 84 4.78 8.76 0.77
N THR A 85 3.73 9.57 0.70
CA THR A 85 2.87 9.87 1.85
C THR A 85 2.20 8.58 2.36
N GLY A 86 1.64 7.77 1.45
CA GLY A 86 1.05 6.49 1.80
C GLY A 86 2.04 5.49 2.37
N ALA A 87 3.25 5.42 1.83
CA ALA A 87 4.31 4.57 2.36
C ALA A 87 4.71 4.96 3.78
N LEU A 88 4.87 6.26 4.05
CA LEU A 88 5.17 6.77 5.39
C LEU A 88 4.04 6.46 6.38
N ILE A 89 2.79 6.77 6.02
CA ILE A 89 1.63 6.51 6.87
C ILE A 89 1.52 5.01 7.15
N GLY A 90 1.60 4.16 6.13
CA GLY A 90 1.52 2.71 6.29
C GLY A 90 2.66 2.15 7.13
N PHE A 91 3.89 2.68 7.00
CA PHE A 91 5.04 2.23 7.79
C PHE A 91 4.85 2.57 9.28
N PHE A 92 4.49 3.81 9.60
CA PHE A 92 4.24 4.20 10.99
C PHE A 92 3.01 3.48 11.57
N ALA A 93 1.95 3.28 10.78
CA ALA A 93 0.80 2.51 11.20
C ALA A 93 1.17 1.07 11.57
N THR A 94 2.01 0.40 10.78
CA THR A 94 2.50 -0.95 11.10
C THR A 94 3.28 -0.96 12.41
N ILE A 95 4.16 0.03 12.66
CA ILE A 95 4.92 0.12 13.91
C ILE A 95 3.99 0.35 15.10
N ILE A 96 3.10 1.33 15.02
CA ILE A 96 2.16 1.67 16.11
C ILE A 96 1.32 0.45 16.44
N THR A 97 0.77 -0.21 15.43
CA THR A 97 -0.08 -1.39 15.64
C THR A 97 0.73 -2.56 16.21
N ALA A 98 1.95 -2.81 15.73
CA ALA A 98 2.81 -3.85 16.32
C ALA A 98 3.16 -3.58 17.80
N VAL A 99 3.36 -2.32 18.18
CA VAL A 99 3.58 -1.93 19.59
C VAL A 99 2.32 -2.15 20.42
N MET A 100 1.15 -1.76 19.91
CA MET A 100 -0.13 -1.92 20.61
C MET A 100 -0.50 -3.39 20.86
N VAL A 101 -0.03 -4.31 20.02
CA VAL A 101 -0.39 -5.74 20.08
C VAL A 101 0.64 -6.59 20.81
N ARG A 102 1.81 -6.01 21.15
CA ARG A 102 2.92 -6.72 21.80
C ARG A 102 2.56 -7.26 23.21
N SER A 103 1.64 -6.61 23.92
CA SER A 103 1.20 -7.04 25.26
C SER A 103 0.44 -8.37 25.25
N ASP A 104 -0.25 -8.67 24.15
CA ASP A 104 -1.27 -9.71 24.09
C ASP A 104 -0.86 -10.89 23.19
N VAL A 105 0.27 -10.77 22.49
CA VAL A 105 0.72 -11.72 21.47
C VAL A 105 2.21 -12.05 21.63
N PRO A 106 2.62 -13.33 21.50
CA PRO A 106 4.03 -13.73 21.53
C PRO A 106 4.88 -12.93 20.53
N THR A 107 6.05 -12.46 21.00
CA THR A 107 7.00 -11.65 20.21
C THR A 107 7.29 -12.19 18.80
N PRO A 108 7.50 -13.51 18.57
CA PRO A 108 7.74 -14.03 17.22
C PRO A 108 6.57 -13.82 16.25
N GLN A 109 5.33 -13.91 16.73
CA GLN A 109 4.14 -13.71 15.91
C GLN A 109 4.01 -12.23 15.52
N VAL A 110 4.20 -11.32 16.49
CA VAL A 110 4.20 -9.86 16.23
C VAL A 110 5.24 -9.47 15.18
N LEU A 111 6.44 -10.06 15.24
CA LEU A 111 7.50 -9.86 14.24
C LEU A 111 7.09 -10.34 12.84
N LEU A 112 6.53 -11.55 12.73
CA LEU A 112 6.08 -12.08 11.43
C LEU A 112 4.96 -11.22 10.83
N ILE A 113 4.03 -10.74 11.66
CA ILE A 113 2.92 -9.91 11.19
C ILE A 113 3.42 -8.52 10.79
N ALA A 114 4.33 -7.92 11.56
CA ALA A 114 4.96 -6.66 11.19
C ALA A 114 5.73 -6.77 9.86
N LEU A 115 6.41 -7.91 9.63
CA LEU A 115 7.07 -8.22 8.36
C LEU A 115 6.09 -8.37 7.19
N VAL A 116 4.86 -8.79 7.43
CA VAL A 116 3.81 -8.81 6.38
C VAL A 116 3.22 -7.40 6.21
N GLY A 117 2.92 -6.69 7.30
CA GLY A 117 2.37 -5.33 7.28
C GLY A 117 3.27 -4.31 6.59
N ILE A 118 4.60 -4.46 6.70
CA ILE A 118 5.58 -3.56 6.05
C ILE A 118 5.67 -3.76 4.53
N GLN A 119 5.13 -4.86 3.98
CA GLN A 119 5.17 -5.13 2.54
C GLN A 119 4.41 -4.08 1.74
N GLY A 120 3.29 -3.58 2.26
CA GLY A 120 2.51 -2.52 1.62
C GLY A 120 3.29 -1.20 1.48
N PRO A 121 3.80 -0.64 2.59
CA PRO A 121 4.73 0.50 2.57
C PRO A 121 5.93 0.29 1.64
N PHE A 122 6.54 -0.90 1.68
CA PHE A 122 7.67 -1.22 0.85
C PHE A 122 7.31 -1.23 -0.65
N ALA A 123 6.17 -1.81 -1.02
CA ALA A 123 5.68 -1.80 -2.39
C ALA A 123 5.43 -0.37 -2.90
N MET A 124 4.79 0.47 -2.08
CA MET A 124 4.57 1.89 -2.41
C MET A 124 5.89 2.64 -2.59
N PHE A 125 6.89 2.39 -1.74
CA PHE A 125 8.23 2.96 -1.88
C PHE A 125 8.93 2.50 -3.18
N LEU A 126 8.85 1.23 -3.53
CA LEU A 126 9.42 0.73 -4.79
C LEU A 126 8.75 1.36 -6.02
N LEU A 127 7.42 1.48 -6.02
CA LEU A 127 6.67 2.16 -7.08
C LEU A 127 7.05 3.63 -7.20
N THR A 128 7.22 4.32 -6.06
CA THR A 128 7.72 5.69 -6.00
C THR A 128 9.06 5.82 -6.73
N ARG A 129 10.00 4.91 -6.42
CA ARG A 129 11.34 4.92 -7.01
C ARG A 129 11.29 4.65 -8.52
N GLN A 130 10.43 3.73 -8.96
CA GLN A 130 10.23 3.45 -10.39
C GLN A 130 9.64 4.65 -11.13
N MET A 131 8.61 5.29 -10.59
CA MET A 131 7.99 6.47 -11.20
C MET A 131 8.92 7.68 -11.22
N SER A 132 9.69 7.89 -10.15
CA SER A 132 10.70 8.94 -10.08
C SER A 132 11.81 8.76 -11.12
N ARG A 133 12.21 7.51 -11.40
CA ARG A 133 13.15 7.20 -12.49
C ARG A 133 12.57 7.49 -13.86
N ALA A 134 11.28 7.24 -14.07
CA ALA A 134 10.60 7.52 -15.34
C ALA A 134 10.39 9.03 -15.63
N LEU A 135 10.54 9.86 -14.59
CA LEU A 135 10.47 11.32 -14.66
C LEU A 135 11.82 12.00 -14.97
N ARG A 136 12.94 11.31 -14.75
CA ARG A 136 14.29 11.76 -15.14
C ARG A 136 14.52 11.49 -16.61
#